data_AF-A0AAE3E953-F1
#
_entry.id   AF-A0AAE3E953-F1
#
_cell.length_a   1.000
_cell.length_b   1.000
_cell.length_c   1.000
_cell.angle_alpha   90.00
_cell.angle_beta   90.00
_cell.angle_gamma   90.00
#
_symmetry.space_group_name_H-M   'P 1'
#
loop_
_entity.id
_entity.type
_entity.pdbx_description
1 polymer ?
#
loop_
_entity_poly.entity_id
_entity_poly.type
_entity_poly.pdbx_seq_one_letter_code
_entity_poly.pdbx_strand_id
1 'polypeptide(L)'
;MIYLRRDSSETKRKILTVCVRLFLEQGYKNTSVSQIVDEAGVARGSYLNLFPTKDRILLELTETMFGGQFGVARNIADSKLLPVYAYAVETAIQLTLTELNENLREIYIEAYSLPDTSEYIYLHTTAELKQIFGENFPDDTESDFYEMEIGTAGLM
;
A
#
# COMPACT_ATOMS: atom_id res chain seq x y z
N MET A 1 18.54 -0.11 -28.40
CA MET A 1 18.47 0.22 -26.96
C MET A 1 17.12 -0.20 -26.33
N ILE A 2 16.53 -1.34 -26.74
CA ILE A 2 15.17 -1.78 -26.32
C ILE A 2 15.23 -2.92 -25.27
N TYR A 3 16.37 -3.60 -25.13
CA TYR A 3 16.53 -4.74 -24.22
C TYR A 3 16.62 -4.35 -22.73
N LEU A 4 17.20 -3.19 -22.40
CA LEU A 4 17.40 -2.76 -21.00
C LEU A 4 16.10 -2.47 -20.22
N ARG A 5 15.04 -2.01 -20.89
CA ARG A 5 13.75 -1.68 -20.23
C ARG A 5 12.90 -2.92 -19.90
N ARG A 6 13.03 -4.00 -20.67
CA ARG A 6 12.24 -5.24 -20.47
C ARG A 6 12.82 -6.07 -19.31
N ASP A 7 14.15 -6.13 -19.22
CA ASP A 7 14.87 -6.83 -18.14
C ASP A 7 14.66 -6.18 -16.77
N SER A 8 14.62 -4.85 -16.70
CA SER A 8 14.41 -4.15 -15.42
C SER A 8 12.99 -4.39 -14.88
N SER A 9 11.99 -4.49 -15.75
CA SER A 9 10.61 -4.80 -15.40
C SER A 9 10.46 -6.23 -14.84
N GLU A 10 11.09 -7.21 -15.46
CA GLU A 10 11.06 -8.60 -14.98
C GLU A 10 11.82 -8.76 -13.67
N THR A 11 13.00 -8.14 -13.57
CA THR A 11 13.81 -8.11 -12.35
C THR A 11 13.03 -7.47 -11.19
N LYS A 12 12.39 -6.33 -11.44
CA LYS A 12 11.53 -5.66 -10.45
C LYS A 12 10.42 -6.59 -9.96
N ARG A 13 9.74 -7.28 -10.87
CA ARG A 13 8.67 -8.23 -10.54
C ARG A 13 9.16 -9.42 -9.71
N LYS A 14 10.33 -9.99 -10.03
CA LYS A 14 10.95 -11.07 -9.25
C LYS A 14 11.24 -10.62 -7.82
N ILE A 15 11.85 -9.44 -7.67
CA ILE A 15 12.14 -8.85 -6.35
C ILE A 15 10.85 -8.66 -5.56
N LEU A 16 9.84 -7.99 -6.14
CA LEU A 16 8.56 -7.75 -5.46
C LEU A 16 7.86 -9.05 -5.04
N THR A 17 7.89 -10.09 -5.89
CA THR A 17 7.29 -11.40 -5.58
C THR A 17 7.96 -12.06 -4.38
N VAL A 18 9.30 -12.03 -4.33
CA VAL A 18 10.06 -12.55 -3.19
C VAL A 18 9.78 -11.74 -1.93
N CYS A 19 9.76 -10.41 -2.03
CA CYS A 19 9.46 -9.54 -0.90
C CYS A 19 8.07 -9.80 -0.31
N VAL A 20 7.03 -9.90 -1.15
CA VAL A 20 5.67 -10.21 -0.68
C VAL A 20 5.65 -11.53 0.08
N ARG A 21 6.24 -12.59 -0.48
CA ARG A 21 6.33 -13.88 0.20
C ARG A 21 7.04 -13.78 1.55
N LEU A 22 8.25 -13.20 1.56
CA LEU A 22 9.06 -13.10 2.77
C LEU A 22 8.39 -12.23 3.85
N PHE A 23 7.80 -11.11 3.46
CA PHE A 23 7.09 -10.26 4.41
C PHE A 23 5.89 -11.00 5.02
N LEU A 24 5.17 -11.81 4.24
CA LEU A 24 4.05 -12.61 4.76
C LEU A 24 4.49 -13.80 5.62
N GLU A 25 5.64 -14.41 5.32
CA GLU A 25 6.14 -15.61 6.03
C GLU A 25 6.85 -15.27 7.34
N GLN A 26 7.65 -14.20 7.38
CA GLN A 26 8.54 -13.90 8.50
C GLN A 26 8.50 -12.42 8.95
N GLY A 27 7.69 -11.58 8.31
CA GLY A 27 7.54 -10.17 8.66
C GLY A 27 8.48 -9.23 7.90
N TYR A 28 8.09 -7.96 7.87
CA TYR A 28 8.85 -6.89 7.23
C TYR A 28 10.20 -6.69 7.93
N LYS A 29 10.25 -6.55 9.26
CA LYS A 29 11.50 -6.21 9.98
C LYS A 29 12.54 -7.31 9.89
N ASN A 30 12.11 -8.57 9.98
CA ASN A 30 13.00 -9.73 9.95
C ASN A 30 13.54 -10.04 8.55
N THR A 31 12.94 -9.47 7.50
CA THR A 31 13.40 -9.67 6.12
C THR A 31 14.56 -8.74 5.78
N SER A 32 15.71 -9.33 5.42
CA SER A 32 16.91 -8.60 5.05
C SER A 32 17.05 -8.43 3.54
N VAL A 33 17.74 -7.37 3.11
CA VAL A 33 18.05 -7.15 1.68
C VAL A 33 18.90 -8.29 1.11
N SER A 34 19.81 -8.88 1.88
CA SER A 34 20.62 -10.01 1.40
C SER A 34 19.73 -11.19 1.05
N GLN A 35 18.83 -11.57 1.96
CA GLN A 35 17.89 -12.67 1.73
C GLN A 35 17.02 -12.42 0.49
N ILE A 36 16.50 -11.20 0.31
CA ILE A 36 15.72 -10.84 -0.88
C ILE A 36 16.55 -11.02 -2.16
N VAL A 37 17.78 -10.52 -2.17
CA VAL A 37 18.69 -10.59 -3.34
C VAL A 37 19.02 -12.04 -3.68
N ASP A 38 19.35 -12.84 -2.66
CA ASP A 38 19.71 -14.24 -2.79
C ASP A 38 18.53 -15.08 -3.32
N GLU A 39 17.33 -14.89 -2.73
CA GLU A 39 16.13 -15.64 -3.14
C GLU A 39 15.55 -15.17 -4.49
N ALA A 40 15.67 -13.88 -4.83
CA ALA A 40 15.27 -13.38 -6.15
C ALA A 40 16.26 -13.75 -7.26
N GLY A 41 17.46 -14.23 -6.91
CA GLY A 41 18.50 -14.58 -7.87
C GLY A 41 19.02 -13.38 -8.66
N VAL A 42 19.06 -12.20 -8.03
CA VAL A 42 19.48 -10.95 -8.66
C VAL A 42 20.82 -10.48 -8.09
N ALA A 43 21.58 -9.70 -8.86
CA ALA A 43 22.78 -9.07 -8.30
C ALA A 43 22.40 -7.93 -7.34
N ARG A 44 23.15 -7.76 -6.25
CA ARG A 44 22.92 -6.67 -5.27
C ARG A 44 22.93 -5.27 -5.92
N GLY A 45 23.81 -5.05 -6.91
CA GLY A 45 23.84 -3.80 -7.66
C GLY A 45 22.56 -3.56 -8.48
N SER A 46 22.00 -4.61 -9.08
CA SER A 46 20.72 -4.54 -9.80
C SER A 46 19.56 -4.26 -8.86
N TYR A 47 19.55 -4.88 -7.67
CA TYR A 47 18.58 -4.58 -6.62
C TYR A 47 18.66 -3.11 -6.20
N LEU A 48 19.84 -2.61 -5.83
CA LEU A 48 20.00 -1.24 -5.32
C LEU A 48 19.67 -0.17 -6.36
N ASN A 49 19.82 -0.48 -7.65
CA ASN A 49 19.41 0.40 -8.74
C ASN A 49 17.88 0.52 -8.87
N LEU A 50 17.13 -0.52 -8.48
CA LEU A 50 15.67 -0.53 -8.52
C LEU A 50 15.04 -0.10 -7.19
N PHE A 51 15.60 -0.58 -6.09
CA PHE A 51 15.12 -0.38 -4.72
C PHE A 51 16.28 0.01 -3.81
N PRO A 52 16.59 1.31 -3.69
CA PRO A 52 17.68 1.79 -2.86
C PRO A 52 17.53 1.41 -1.38
N THR A 53 16.28 1.30 -0.90
CA THR A 53 15.94 0.91 0.48
C THR A 53 14.81 -0.13 0.50
N LYS A 54 14.67 -0.84 1.62
CA LYS A 54 13.53 -1.75 1.84
C LYS A 54 12.21 -0.98 1.92
N ASP A 55 12.25 0.23 2.46
CA ASP A 55 11.09 1.14 2.53
C ASP A 55 10.53 1.48 1.14
N ARG A 56 11.39 1.61 0.12
CA ARG A 56 10.94 1.82 -1.26
C ARG A 56 10.17 0.61 -1.84
N ILE A 57 10.46 -0.59 -1.36
CA ILE A 57 9.66 -1.77 -1.72
C ILE A 57 8.29 -1.68 -1.05
N LEU A 58 8.25 -1.30 0.23
CA LEU A 58 6.98 -1.18 0.93
C LEU A 58 6.09 -0.13 0.27
N LEU A 59 6.63 1.04 -0.08
CA LEU A 59 5.92 2.06 -0.84
C LEU A 59 5.35 1.49 -2.15
N GLU A 60 6.17 0.86 -3.00
CA GLU A 60 5.71 0.29 -4.28
C GLU A 60 4.59 -0.76 -4.10
N LEU A 61 4.69 -1.59 -3.05
CA LEU A 61 3.64 -2.56 -2.72
C LEU A 61 2.35 -1.85 -2.28
N THR A 62 2.46 -0.82 -1.43
CA THR A 62 1.33 0.02 -1.02
C THR A 62 0.69 0.71 -2.21
N GLU A 63 1.45 1.33 -3.10
CA GLU A 63 0.95 1.95 -4.34
C GLU A 63 0.15 0.96 -5.19
N THR A 64 0.68 -0.26 -5.34
CA THR A 64 0.03 -1.34 -6.08
C THR A 64 -1.28 -1.79 -5.40
N MET A 65 -1.29 -1.90 -4.07
CA MET A 65 -2.49 -2.28 -3.30
C MET A 65 -3.57 -1.20 -3.35
N PHE A 66 -3.22 0.07 -3.10
CA PHE A 66 -4.15 1.20 -3.12
C PHE A 66 -4.84 1.37 -4.47
N GLY A 67 -4.09 1.24 -5.57
CA GLY A 67 -4.66 1.29 -6.92
C GLY A 67 -5.73 0.21 -7.18
N GLY A 68 -5.74 -0.87 -6.40
CA GLY A 68 -6.72 -1.95 -6.50
C GLY A 68 -7.82 -1.96 -5.44
N GLN A 69 -7.54 -1.50 -4.21
CA GLN A 69 -8.41 -1.79 -3.05
C GLN A 69 -9.78 -1.14 -3.14
N PHE A 70 -9.86 0.15 -3.47
CA PHE A 70 -11.12 0.85 -3.59
C PHE A 70 -11.91 0.38 -4.82
N GLY A 71 -11.22 -0.03 -5.89
CA GLY A 71 -11.85 -0.68 -7.04
C GLY A 71 -12.50 -2.01 -6.67
N VAL A 72 -11.82 -2.85 -5.90
CA VAL A 72 -12.37 -4.13 -5.40
C VAL A 72 -13.52 -3.88 -4.42
N ALA A 73 -13.36 -2.95 -3.48
CA ALA A 73 -14.40 -2.61 -2.52
C ALA A 73 -15.68 -2.09 -3.20
N ARG A 74 -15.54 -1.25 -4.24
CA ARG A 74 -16.66 -0.80 -5.09
C ARG A 74 -17.27 -1.89 -5.97
N ASN A 75 -16.55 -2.97 -6.27
CA ASN A 75 -17.11 -4.11 -6.97
C ASN A 75 -17.85 -5.06 -6.02
N ILE A 76 -17.39 -5.17 -4.77
CA ILE A 76 -18.02 -5.98 -3.72
C ILE A 76 -19.29 -5.28 -3.21
N ALA A 77 -19.19 -3.99 -2.89
CA ALA A 77 -20.34 -3.15 -2.62
C ALA A 77 -21.06 -2.96 -3.96
N ASP A 78 -22.20 -3.63 -4.17
CA ASP A 78 -23.01 -3.49 -5.40
C ASP A 78 -23.02 -2.01 -5.84
N SER A 79 -22.73 -1.74 -7.12
CA SER A 79 -22.67 -0.39 -7.73
C SER A 79 -23.90 0.51 -7.48
N LYS A 80 -24.98 -0.06 -6.96
CA LYS A 80 -26.20 0.63 -6.53
C LYS A 80 -26.16 1.17 -5.09
N LEU A 81 -25.19 0.73 -4.29
CA LEU A 81 -25.00 1.17 -2.92
C LEU A 81 -24.25 2.51 -2.89
N LEU A 82 -24.50 3.27 -1.83
CA LEU A 82 -23.83 4.56 -1.61
C LEU A 82 -22.30 4.36 -1.51
N PRO A 83 -21.47 5.32 -1.98
CA PRO A 83 -20.01 5.22 -1.93
C PRO A 83 -19.43 4.90 -0.54
N VAL A 84 -20.13 5.32 0.53
CA VAL A 84 -19.75 5.05 1.93
C VAL A 84 -19.63 3.55 2.25
N TYR A 85 -20.36 2.68 1.55
CA TYR A 85 -20.24 1.23 1.75
C TYR A 85 -18.89 0.68 1.26
N ALA A 86 -18.31 1.28 0.21
CA ALA A 86 -16.97 0.87 -0.24
C ALA A 86 -15.91 1.18 0.82
N TYR A 87 -16.02 2.34 1.48
CA TYR A 87 -15.16 2.71 2.60
C TYR A 87 -15.31 1.74 3.78
N ALA A 88 -16.55 1.43 4.18
CA ALA A 88 -16.80 0.48 5.27
C ALA A 88 -16.25 -0.94 4.97
N VAL A 89 -16.38 -1.41 3.73
CA VAL A 89 -15.84 -2.71 3.29
C VAL A 89 -14.32 -2.71 3.32
N GLU A 90 -13.69 -1.66 2.80
CA GLU A 90 -12.23 -1.51 2.79
C GLU A 90 -11.68 -1.54 4.23
N THR A 91 -12.24 -0.74 5.12
CA THR A 91 -11.83 -0.70 6.54
C THR A 91 -12.04 -2.06 7.21
N ALA A 92 -13.16 -2.74 6.95
CA ALA A 92 -13.42 -4.07 7.50
C ALA A 92 -12.41 -5.11 7.01
N ILE A 93 -11.98 -5.04 5.74
CA ILE A 93 -10.94 -5.91 5.19
C ILE A 93 -9.60 -5.63 5.89
N GLN A 94 -9.19 -4.36 5.99
CA GLN A 94 -7.95 -3.97 6.67
C GLN A 94 -7.93 -4.51 8.12
N LEU A 95 -8.97 -4.23 8.91
CA LEU A 95 -9.09 -4.69 10.29
C LEU A 95 -9.04 -6.23 10.42
N THR A 96 -9.70 -6.93 9.49
CA THR A 96 -9.71 -8.39 9.50
C THR A 96 -8.32 -8.95 9.18
N LEU A 97 -7.64 -8.40 8.17
CA LEU A 97 -6.31 -8.87 7.76
C LEU A 97 -5.27 -8.65 8.85
N THR A 98 -5.30 -7.49 9.52
CA THR A 98 -4.38 -7.19 10.63
C THR A 98 -4.68 -8.06 11.86
N GLU A 99 -5.93 -8.45 12.10
CA GLU A 99 -6.28 -9.32 13.21
C GLU A 99 -5.90 -10.79 12.99
N LEU A 100 -5.96 -11.27 11.75
CA LEU A 100 -5.69 -12.66 11.41
C LEU A 100 -4.21 -13.04 11.29
N ASN A 101 -3.31 -12.08 11.06
CA ASN A 101 -1.91 -12.36 10.81
C ASN A 101 -0.98 -11.24 11.32
N GLU A 102 -0.09 -11.59 12.25
CA GLU A 102 0.85 -10.64 12.86
C GLU A 102 1.85 -10.03 11.87
N ASN A 103 2.25 -10.78 10.83
CA ASN A 103 3.13 -10.27 9.78
C ASN A 103 2.40 -9.26 8.90
N LEU A 104 1.11 -9.49 8.60
CA LEU A 104 0.28 -8.49 7.93
C LEU A 104 0.10 -7.25 8.80
N ARG A 105 -0.19 -7.44 10.09
CA ARG A 105 -0.28 -6.33 11.06
C ARG A 105 0.98 -5.49 11.07
N GLU A 106 2.15 -6.12 11.11
CA GLU A 106 3.43 -5.43 11.03
C GLU A 106 3.56 -4.63 9.73
N ILE A 107 3.23 -5.21 8.58
CA ILE A 107 3.27 -4.51 7.28
C ILE A 107 2.40 -3.24 7.32
N TYR A 108 1.17 -3.33 7.84
CA TYR A 108 0.28 -2.17 7.98
C TYR A 108 0.88 -1.10 8.92
N ILE A 109 1.39 -1.51 10.09
CA ILE A 109 2.04 -0.58 11.03
C ILE A 109 3.19 0.16 10.35
N GLU A 110 4.06 -0.55 9.63
CA GLU A 110 5.19 0.06 8.94
C GLU A 110 4.74 0.99 7.81
N ALA A 111 3.69 0.62 7.07
CA ALA A 111 3.15 1.45 5.99
C ALA A 111 2.64 2.81 6.50
N TYR A 112 1.97 2.83 7.65
CA TYR A 112 1.50 4.06 8.31
C TYR A 112 2.60 4.78 9.12
N SER A 113 3.77 4.16 9.34
CA SER A 113 4.88 4.75 10.10
C SER A 113 5.98 5.37 9.22
N LEU A 114 6.17 4.88 8.00
CA LEU A 114 7.20 5.37 7.09
C LEU A 114 6.74 6.63 6.34
N PRO A 115 7.46 7.76 6.41
CA PRO A 115 6.97 9.06 5.91
C PRO A 115 6.45 9.05 4.48
N ASP A 116 7.22 8.52 3.53
CA ASP A 116 6.83 8.49 2.11
C ASP A 116 5.62 7.57 1.87
N THR A 117 5.48 6.49 2.67
CA THR A 117 4.39 5.52 2.50
C THR A 117 3.12 6.03 3.15
N SER A 118 3.20 6.58 4.36
CA SER A 118 2.06 7.18 5.05
C SER A 118 1.53 8.39 4.30
N GLU A 119 2.40 9.26 3.78
CA GLU A 119 2.00 10.41 2.95
C GLU A 119 1.24 9.93 1.71
N TYR A 120 1.73 8.89 1.03
CA TYR A 120 1.03 8.31 -0.10
C TYR A 120 -0.37 7.82 0.29
N ILE A 121 -0.50 7.11 1.41
CA ILE A 121 -1.79 6.65 1.93
C ILE A 121 -2.72 7.84 2.17
N TYR A 122 -2.27 8.85 2.92
CA TYR A 122 -3.10 10.00 3.29
C TYR A 122 -3.62 10.74 2.07
N LEU A 123 -2.76 11.03 1.09
CA LEU A 123 -3.17 11.73 -0.12
C LEU A 123 -4.21 10.95 -0.93
N HIS A 124 -4.06 9.64 -1.05
CA HIS A 124 -4.97 8.82 -1.85
C HIS A 124 -6.30 8.56 -1.13
N THR A 125 -6.26 8.34 0.19
CA THR A 125 -7.48 8.21 0.99
C THR A 125 -8.25 9.53 1.05
N THR A 126 -7.57 10.68 1.15
CA THR A 126 -8.18 12.02 1.08
C THR A 126 -9.04 12.20 -0.17
N ALA A 127 -8.53 11.79 -1.33
CA ALA A 127 -9.28 11.88 -2.58
C ALA A 127 -10.56 11.04 -2.56
N GLU A 128 -10.48 9.82 -2.01
CA GLU A 128 -11.63 8.92 -1.86
C GLU A 128 -12.64 9.46 -0.82
N LEU A 129 -12.18 9.96 0.33
CA LEU A 129 -13.03 10.55 1.37
C LEU A 129 -13.79 11.77 0.84
N LYS A 130 -13.12 12.66 0.10
CA LYS A 130 -13.76 13.82 -0.53
C LYS A 130 -14.83 13.38 -1.54
N GLN A 131 -14.57 12.32 -2.31
CA GLN A 131 -15.58 11.77 -3.23
C GLN A 131 -16.78 11.16 -2.48
N ILE A 132 -16.56 10.52 -1.35
CA ILE A 132 -17.60 9.82 -0.58
C ILE A 132 -18.44 10.80 0.26
N PHE A 133 -17.79 11.76 0.92
CA PHE A 133 -18.39 12.60 1.95
C PHE A 133 -18.49 14.08 1.56
N GLY A 134 -18.02 14.49 0.38
CA GLY A 134 -18.01 15.89 -0.05
C GLY A 134 -19.38 16.58 -0.02
N GLU A 135 -20.46 15.86 -0.31
CA GLU A 135 -21.82 16.41 -0.21
C GLU A 135 -22.23 16.78 1.23
N ASN A 136 -21.66 16.10 2.23
CA ASN A 136 -21.92 16.36 3.64
C ASN A 136 -21.15 17.57 4.17
N PHE A 137 -20.06 17.96 3.49
CA PHE A 137 -19.14 19.03 3.89
C PHE A 137 -18.89 19.98 2.70
N PRO A 138 -19.91 20.74 2.25
CA PRO A 138 -19.84 21.52 1.02
C PRO A 138 -18.85 22.70 1.06
N ASP A 139 -18.47 23.14 2.26
CA ASP A 139 -17.53 24.24 2.48
C ASP A 139 -16.09 23.76 2.67
N ASP A 140 -15.87 22.45 2.82
CA ASP A 140 -14.56 21.86 3.11
C ASP A 140 -13.72 21.75 1.83
N THR A 141 -12.46 22.16 1.96
CA THR A 141 -11.46 22.05 0.90
C THR A 141 -10.76 20.70 0.93
N GLU A 142 -9.95 20.41 -0.09
CA GLU A 142 -9.11 19.20 -0.09
C GLU A 142 -8.14 19.15 1.10
N SER A 143 -7.68 20.31 1.58
CA SER A 143 -6.83 20.39 2.76
C SER A 143 -7.59 20.00 4.02
N ASP A 144 -8.88 20.33 4.12
CA ASP A 144 -9.69 19.97 5.29
C ASP A 144 -9.91 18.45 5.34
N PHE A 145 -10.20 17.84 4.18
CA PHE A 145 -10.26 16.37 4.06
C PHE A 145 -8.92 15.70 4.36
N TYR A 146 -7.80 16.32 4.01
CA TYR A 146 -6.46 15.80 4.32
C TYR A 146 -6.19 15.78 5.83
N GLU A 147 -6.54 16.86 6.54
CA GLU A 147 -6.41 16.91 8.00
C GLU A 147 -7.35 15.90 8.69
N MET A 148 -8.56 15.69 8.16
CA MET A 148 -9.47 14.64 8.64
C MET A 148 -8.90 13.24 8.44
N GLU A 149 -8.28 12.97 7.28
CA GLU A 149 -7.62 11.70 7.01
C GLU A 149 -6.48 11.45 7.99
N ILE A 150 -5.60 12.42 8.23
CA ILE A 150 -4.54 12.29 9.24
C ILE A 150 -5.13 11.93 10.62
N GLY A 151 -6.22 12.60 11.00
CA GLY A 151 -6.90 12.34 12.26
C GLY A 151 -7.51 10.92 12.36
N THR A 152 -8.11 10.43 11.27
CA THR A 152 -8.77 9.12 11.25
C THR A 152 -7.81 7.96 11.01
N ALA A 153 -6.75 8.15 10.22
CA ALA A 153 -5.69 7.17 10.03
C ALA A 153 -4.94 6.85 11.33
N GLY A 154 -4.82 7.81 12.25
CA GLY A 154 -4.26 7.57 13.59
C GLY A 154 -5.11 6.64 14.47
N LEU A 155 -6.35 6.32 14.07
CA LEU A 155 -7.25 5.38 14.74
C LEU A 155 -7.31 4.00 14.05
N MET A 156 -6.79 3.89 12.82
CA MET A 156 -6.75 2.65 12.02
C MET A 156 -5.51 1.81 12.30
#